data_AF-A0A7V7QKL6-F1
#
_entry.id   AF-A0A7V7QKL6-F1
#
_cell.length_a   1.000
_cell.length_b   1.000
_cell.length_c   1.000
_cell.angle_alpha   90.00
_cell.angle_beta   90.00
_cell.angle_gamma   90.00
#
_symmetry.space_group_name_H-M   'P 1'
#
loop_
_entity.id
_entity.type
_entity.pdbx_description
1 polymer ?
#
loop_
_entity_poly.entity_id
_entity_poly.type
_entity_poly.pdbx_seq_one_letter_code
_entity_poly.pdbx_strand_id
1 'polypeptide(L)'
;MRHIIYIYLKDKMADWELGYILQGLSMQSMLKEEKYKIKTVGKTKDPVKTLGGITMLPDATIEEINKAKEIQDTALRNKNFSQ
;
A
#
# COMPACT_ATOMS: atom_id res chain seq x y z
N MET A 1 13.87 5.74 7.78
CA MET A 1 13.32 5.17 6.52
C MET A 1 11.85 4.92 6.74
N ARG A 2 10.98 5.33 5.79
CA ARG A 2 9.53 5.11 5.93
C ARG A 2 9.17 3.73 5.39
N HIS A 3 8.49 2.92 6.18
CA HIS A 3 8.00 1.61 5.74
C HIS A 3 6.68 1.79 4.98
N ILE A 4 6.49 1.08 3.87
CA ILE A 4 5.23 1.12 3.13
C ILE A 4 4.37 -0.06 3.57
N ILE A 5 3.12 0.23 3.95
CA ILE A 5 2.08 -0.75 4.22
C ILE A 5 1.15 -0.79 3.01
N TYR A 6 1.07 -1.94 2.36
CA TYR A 6 0.16 -2.16 1.24
C TYR A 6 -1.17 -2.72 1.74
N ILE A 7 -2.26 -2.05 1.42
CA ILE A 7 -3.62 -2.50 1.73
C ILE A 7 -4.29 -2.95 0.44
N TYR A 8 -4.61 -4.23 0.35
CA TYR A 8 -5.30 -4.74 -0.83
C TYR A 8 -6.79 -4.38 -0.79
N LEU A 9 -7.26 -3.74 -1.85
CA LEU A 9 -8.67 -3.41 -2.06
C LEU A 9 -9.32 -4.51 -2.89
N LYS A 10 -10.25 -5.23 -2.27
CA LYS A 10 -11.03 -6.29 -2.92
C LYS A 10 -12.47 -5.83 -3.12
N ASP A 11 -13.01 -6.10 -4.30
CA ASP A 11 -14.43 -5.86 -4.56
C ASP A 11 -15.30 -6.61 -3.54
N LYS A 12 -16.31 -5.90 -3.02
CA LYS A 12 -17.23 -6.36 -1.97
C LYS A 12 -16.52 -6.76 -0.66
N MET A 13 -15.38 -6.15 -0.34
CA MET A 13 -14.85 -6.25 1.03
C MET A 13 -15.76 -5.54 2.04
N ALA A 14 -15.69 -5.96 3.30
CA ALA A 14 -16.42 -5.33 4.38
C ALA A 14 -15.71 -4.03 4.81
N ASP A 15 -16.44 -2.93 4.83
CA ASP A 15 -15.92 -1.58 5.05
C ASP A 15 -15.17 -1.45 6.38
N TRP A 16 -15.69 -2.13 7.41
CA TRP A 16 -15.18 -2.01 8.79
C TRP A 16 -13.84 -2.69 9.02
N GLU A 17 -13.40 -3.62 8.16
CA GLU A 17 -12.15 -4.39 8.36
C GLU A 17 -10.92 -3.49 8.44
N LEU A 18 -10.96 -2.34 7.77
CA LEU A 18 -9.86 -1.39 7.71
C LEU A 18 -9.95 -0.27 8.75
N GLY A 19 -11.08 -0.10 9.43
CA GLY A 19 -11.38 1.10 10.22
C GLY A 19 -10.33 1.40 11.29
N TYR A 20 -10.08 0.45 12.20
CA TYR A 20 -9.14 0.64 13.31
C TYR A 20 -7.69 0.84 12.85
N ILE A 21 -7.24 0.06 11.85
CA ILE A 21 -5.85 0.15 11.40
C ILE A 21 -5.60 1.46 10.63
N LEU A 22 -6.54 1.87 9.77
CA LEU A 22 -6.43 3.15 9.06
C LEU A 22 -6.42 4.32 10.05
N GLN A 23 -7.29 4.29 11.07
CA GLN A 23 -7.30 5.30 12.13
C GLN A 23 -5.96 5.35 12.88
N GLY A 24 -5.46 4.20 13.35
CA GLY A 24 -4.20 4.14 14.09
C GLY A 24 -3.00 4.62 13.27
N LEU A 25 -2.96 4.29 11.98
CA LEU A 25 -1.91 4.72 11.08
C LEU A 25 -2.04 6.20 10.68
N SER A 26 -3.24 6.76 10.54
CA SER A 26 -3.42 8.18 10.21
C SER A 26 -3.01 9.11 11.35
N MET A 27 -3.07 8.63 12.60
CA MET A 27 -2.65 9.37 13.79
C MET A 27 -1.12 9.58 13.87
N GLN A 28 -0.34 8.94 13.00
CA GLN A 28 1.12 9.11 12.95
C GLN A 28 1.54 10.53 12.60
N SER A 29 0.66 11.29 11.94
CA SER A 29 0.84 12.72 11.66
C SER A 29 0.97 13.58 12.93
N MET A 30 0.52 13.08 14.08
CA MET A 30 0.67 13.73 15.39
C MET A 30 1.99 13.37 16.09
N LEU A 31 2.79 12.46 15.54
CA LEU A 31 4.10 12.09 16.08
C LEU A 31 5.19 12.99 15.50
N LYS A 32 6.35 13.02 16.18
CA LYS A 32 7.53 13.77 15.70
C LYS A 32 8.07 13.26 14.37
N GLU A 33 7.82 11.99 14.04
CA GLU A 33 8.23 11.36 12.79
C GLU A 33 7.18 10.35 12.33
N GLU A 34 6.76 10.47 11.07
CA GLU A 34 5.93 9.47 10.40
C GLU A 34 6.77 8.26 9.97
N LYS A 35 6.46 7.08 10.55
CA LYS A 35 7.19 5.85 10.28
C LYS A 35 6.62 5.04 9.11
N TYR A 36 5.32 5.16 8.85
CA TYR A 36 4.64 4.33 7.86
C TYR A 36 3.93 5.17 6.82
N LYS A 37 3.88 4.65 5.59
CA LYS A 37 3.06 5.19 4.50
C LYS A 37 2.11 4.12 4.04
N ILE A 38 0.83 4.45 4.00
CA ILE A 38 -0.20 3.56 3.47
C ILE A 38 -0.23 3.72 1.95
N LYS A 39 -0.34 2.60 1.23
CA LYS A 39 -0.64 2.58 -0.20
C LYS A 39 -1.69 1.52 -0.48
N THR A 40 -2.79 1.92 -1.09
CA THR A 40 -3.86 1.01 -1.50
C THR A 40 -3.48 0.31 -2.81
N VAL A 41 -3.79 -0.97 -2.91
CA VAL A 41 -3.40 -1.81 -4.04
C VAL A 41 -4.60 -2.61 -4.53
N GLY A 42 -4.85 -2.56 -5.84
CA GLY A 42 -5.91 -3.32 -6.49
C GLY A 42 -5.35 -4.41 -7.39
N LYS A 43 -6.24 -5.26 -7.90
CA LYS A 43 -5.92 -6.11 -9.05
C LYS A 43 -5.73 -5.26 -10.31
N THR A 44 -6.58 -4.25 -10.49
CA THR A 44 -6.49 -3.19 -11.49
C THR A 44 -6.52 -1.83 -10.78
N LYS A 45 -6.49 -0.72 -11.54
CA LYS A 45 -6.73 0.63 -11.02
C LYS A 45 -8.19 1.06 -11.11
N ASP A 46 -9.09 0.14 -11.47
CA ASP A 46 -10.51 0.45 -11.54
C ASP A 46 -11.06 0.68 -10.13
N PRO A 47 -12.11 1.51 -9.97
CA PRO A 47 -12.74 1.70 -8.68
C PRO A 47 -13.25 0.39 -8.07
N VAL A 48 -12.97 0.19 -6.79
CA VAL A 48 -13.44 -0.93 -5.99
C VAL A 48 -14.61 -0.48 -5.14
N LYS A 49 -15.70 -1.26 -5.10
CA LYS A 49 -16.86 -0.97 -4.26
C LYS A 49 -16.93 -1.97 -3.09
N THR A 50 -16.95 -1.45 -1.87
CA THR A 50 -17.17 -2.27 -0.66
C THR A 50 -18.64 -2.71 -0.55
N LEU A 51 -18.95 -3.63 0.36
CA LEU A 51 -20.34 -4.07 0.60
C LEU A 51 -21.23 -2.94 1.12
N GLY A 52 -20.71 -2.05 1.96
CA GLY A 52 -21.40 -0.87 2.48
C GLY A 52 -21.53 0.27 1.47
N GLY A 53 -20.96 0.12 0.27
CA GLY A 53 -21.16 1.04 -0.85
C GLY A 53 -20.08 2.12 -0.99
N ILE A 54 -19.03 2.11 -0.17
CA ILE A 54 -17.88 3.00 -0.33
C ILE A 54 -17.15 2.64 -1.62
N THR A 55 -16.85 3.66 -2.42
CA THR A 55 -16.05 3.50 -3.64
C THR A 55 -14.63 4.00 -3.38
N MET A 56 -13.64 3.14 -3.61
CA MET A 56 -12.22 3.42 -3.38
C MET A 56 -11.43 3.25 -4.67
N LEU A 57 -10.45 4.12 -4.90
CA LEU A 57 -9.55 4.04 -6.05
C LEU A 57 -8.18 3.50 -5.60
N PRO A 58 -7.70 2.38 -6.14
CA PRO A 58 -6.38 1.87 -5.79
C PRO A 58 -5.24 2.79 -6.25
N ASP A 59 -4.24 3.03 -5.38
CA ASP A 59 -3.04 3.81 -5.72
C ASP A 59 -2.11 3.08 -6.70
N ALA A 60 -2.12 1.74 -6.69
CA ALA A 60 -1.33 0.89 -7.56
C ALA A 60 -2.00 -0.46 -7.78
N THR A 61 -1.47 -1.21 -8.74
CA THR A 61 -1.78 -2.62 -8.96
C THR A 61 -0.76 -3.52 -8.28
N ILE A 62 -1.15 -4.77 -7.99
CA ILE A 62 -0.20 -5.80 -7.50
C ILE A 62 0.98 -5.94 -8.46
N GLU A 63 0.74 -5.88 -9.77
CA GLU A 63 1.78 -5.99 -10.79
C GLU A 63 2.81 -4.85 -10.70
N GLU A 64 2.36 -3.60 -10.52
CA GLU A 64 3.25 -2.46 -10.32
C GLU A 64 4.11 -2.61 -9.06
N ILE A 65 3.56 -3.17 -7.98
CA ILE A 65 4.32 -3.42 -6.75
C ILE A 65 5.40 -4.50 -6.97
N ASN A 66 5.07 -5.59 -7.65
CA ASN A 66 6.03 -6.65 -7.94
C ASN A 66 7.19 -6.15 -8.81
N LYS A 67 6.88 -5.40 -9.87
CA LYS A 67 7.91 -4.77 -10.73
C LYS A 67 8.82 -3.84 -9.94
N ALA A 68 8.25 -3.01 -9.07
CA ALA A 68 9.04 -2.10 -8.23
C ALA A 68 9.99 -2.86 -7.29
N LYS A 69 9.54 -3.99 -6.74
CA LYS A 69 10.37 -4.84 -5.88
C LYS A 69 11.52 -5.49 -6.67
N GLU A 70 11.25 -6.04 -7.85
CA GLU A 70 12.28 -6.63 -8.71
C GLU A 70 13.38 -5.62 -9.10
N ILE A 71 12.99 -4.38 -9.41
CA ILE A 71 13.94 -3.29 -9.71
C ILE A 71 14.80 -2.97 -8.49
N GLN A 72 14.20 -2.89 -7.29
CA GLN A 72 14.94 -2.66 -6.05
C GLN A 72 15.94 -3.79 -5.76
N ASP A 73 15.50 -5.04 -5.88
CA ASP A 73 16.33 -6.22 -5.65
C ASP A 73 17.50 -6.29 -6.65
N THR A 74 17.24 -5.96 -7.92
CA THR A 74 18.29 -5.88 -8.96
C THR A 74 19.28 -4.76 -8.68
N ALA A 75 18.81 -3.58 -8.27
CA ALA A 75 19.68 -2.46 -7.92
C ALA A 75 20.56 -2.76 -6.70
N LEU A 76 20.01 -3.44 -5.69
CA LEU A 76 20.76 -3.90 -4.51
C LEU A 76 21.80 -4.94 -4.90
N ARG A 77 21.45 -5.89 -5.77
CA ARG A 77 22.39 -6.89 -6.29
C ARG A 77 23.57 -6.22 -7.00
N ASN A 78 23.30 -5.30 -7.93
CA ASN A 78 24.35 -4.64 -8.72
C ASN A 78 25.29 -3.77 -7.88
N LYS A 79 24.79 -3.13 -6.80
CA LYS A 79 25.63 -2.40 -5.84
C LYS A 79 26.62 -3.30 -5.10
N ASN A 80 26.23 -4.54 -4.80
CA ASN A 80 27.06 -5.50 -4.08
C ASN A 80 28.13 -6.15 -4.98
N PHE A 81 27.98 -6.12 -6.31
CA PHE A 81 28.99 -6.60 -7.26
C PHE A 81 29.99 -5.51 -7.70
N SER A 82 29.77 -4.25 -7.31
CA SER A 82 30.64 -3.11 -7.62
C SER A 82 31.54 -2.71 -6.44
N GLN A 83 31.57 -3.52 -5.38
CA GLN A 83 32.52 -3.47 -4.26
C GLN A 83 33.39 -4.72 -4.31
#